data_AF-A0AAP2Z5D5-F1
#
_entry.id   AF-A0AAP2Z5D5-F1
#
_cell.length_a   1.000
_cell.length_b   1.000
_cell.length_c   1.000
_cell.angle_alpha   90.00
_cell.angle_beta   90.00
_cell.angle_gamma   90.00
#
_symmetry.space_group_name_H-M   'P 1'
#
loop_
_entity.id
_entity.type
_entity.pdbx_description
1 polymer ?
#
loop_
_entity_poly.entity_id
_entity_poly.type
_entity_poly.pdbx_seq_one_letter_code
_entity_poly.pdbx_strand_id
1 'polypeptide(L)' 'MPFDVKETVLPGVGKRYELYLDANRSIAILVRSSGERQVYFREHPDEDYEEQYALTDSQARTLGLFLVGAY' A
#
# COMPACT_ATOMS: atom_id res chain seq x y z
N MET A 1 16.12 -10.32 -5.48
CA MET A 1 15.03 -10.59 -4.53
C MET A 1 13.73 -10.47 -5.31
N PRO A 2 12.99 -11.55 -5.64
CA PRO A 2 11.60 -11.34 -6.00
C PRO A 2 10.93 -10.89 -4.70
N PHE A 3 10.58 -9.60 -4.61
CA PHE A 3 9.69 -9.16 -3.55
C PHE A 3 8.37 -9.92 -3.76
N ASP A 4 7.85 -10.54 -2.69
CA ASP A 4 6.53 -11.13 -2.78
C ASP A 4 5.52 -9.98 -2.68
N VAL A 5 4.66 -9.86 -3.69
CA VAL A 5 3.56 -8.91 -3.69
C VAL A 5 2.28 -9.70 -3.79
N LYS A 6 1.42 -9.53 -2.79
CA LYS A 6 0.10 -10.13 -2.78
C LYS A 6 -0.92 -9.10 -3.24
N GLU A 7 -1.60 -9.38 -4.35
CA GLU A 7 -2.75 -8.61 -4.81
C GLU A 7 -4.04 -9.24 -4.26
N THR A 8 -4.95 -8.41 -3.75
CA THR A 8 -6.28 -8.83 -3.30
C THR A 8 -7.32 -7.86 -3.82
N VAL A 9 -8.29 -8.37 -4.57
CA VAL A 9 -9.45 -7.59 -5.03
C VAL A 9 -10.48 -7.56 -3.91
N LEU A 10 -10.93 -6.36 -3.53
CA LEU A 10 -11.95 -6.14 -2.50
C LEU A 10 -13.23 -5.62 -3.18
N PRO A 11 -14.27 -6.47 -3.37
CA PRO A 11 -15.51 -6.09 -4.03
C PRO A 11 -16.14 -4.83 -3.40
N GLY A 12 -16.45 -3.84 -4.23
CA GLY A 12 -17.05 -2.57 -3.79
C GLY A 12 -16.08 -1.58 -3.12
N VAL A 13 -14.84 -1.98 -2.82
CA VAL A 13 -13.85 -1.14 -2.13
C VAL A 13 -12.70 -0.75 -3.05
N GLY A 14 -12.07 -1.73 -3.72
CA GLY A 14 -10.90 -1.47 -4.57
C GLY A 14 -9.93 -2.64 -4.63
N LYS A 15 -8.63 -2.33 -4.72
CA LYS A 15 -7.55 -3.33 -4.77
C LYS A 15 -6.53 -3.07 -3.67
N ARG A 16 -6.17 -4.12 -2.94
CA ARG A 16 -5.12 -4.10 -1.93
C ARG A 16 -3.87 -4.79 -2.46
N TYR A 17 -2.73 -4.15 -2.26
CA TYR A 17 -1.41 -4.69 -2.56
C TYR A 17 -0.63 -4.77 -1.26
N GLU A 18 -0.02 -5.92 -0.97
CA GLU A 18 0.83 -6.09 0.21
C GLU A 18 2.26 -6.33 -0.25
N LEU A 19 3.20 -5.56 0.28
CA LEU A 19 4.64 -5.65 0.05
C LEU A 19 5.30 -6.11 1.35
N TYR A 20 5.89 -7.31 1.34
CA TYR A 20 6.67 -7.80 2.47
C TYR A 20 8.06 -7.16 2.45
N LEU A 21 8.39 -6.40 3.50
CA LEU A 21 9.69 -5.74 3.66
C LEU A 21 10.74 -6.73 4.17
N ASP A 22 10.33 -7.59 5.09
CA ASP A 22 11.08 -8.72 5.62
C ASP A 22 10.10 -9.81 6.12
N ALA A 23 10.59 -10.76 6.92
CA ALA A 23 9.78 -11.87 7.44
C ALA A 23 8.63 -11.41 8.35
N ASN A 24 8.75 -10.23 8.98
CA ASN A 24 7.81 -9.76 9.98
C ASN A 24 7.00 -8.55 9.50
N ARG A 25 7.66 -7.63 8.80
CA ARG A 25 7.11 -6.33 8.47
C ARG A 25 6.56 -6.27 7.05
N SER A 26 5.42 -5.62 6.90
CA SER A 26 4.82 -5.40 5.58
C SER A 26 4.13 -4.04 5.47
N ILE A 27 4.11 -3.52 4.24
CA ILE A 27 3.31 -2.36 3.85
C ILE A 27 2.15 -2.85 3.02
N ALA A 28 0.95 -2.33 3.26
CA ALA A 28 -0.18 -2.54 2.38
C ALA A 28 -0.68 -1.22 1.78
N ILE A 29 -1.05 -1.25 0.50
CA ILE A 29 -1.63 -0.12 -0.20
C ILE A 29 -3.03 -0.52 -0.66
N LEU A 30 -4.05 0.19 -0.20
CA LEU A 30 -5.42 0.07 -0.72
C LEU A 30 -5.66 1.18 -1.73
N VAL A 31 -5.85 0.82 -3.00
CA VAL A 31 -6.34 1.71 -4.04
C VAL A 31 -7.86 1.60 -4.08
N ARG A 32 -8.56 2.62 -3.57
CA ARG A 32 -10.03 2.66 -3.58
C ARG A 32 -10.56 2.95 -4.97
N SER A 33 -11.78 2.47 -5.24
CA SER A 33 -12.53 2.81 -6.45
C SER A 33 -12.81 4.31 -6.60
N SER A 34 -12.84 5.06 -5.49
CA SER A 34 -12.96 6.53 -5.46
C SER A 34 -11.69 7.26 -5.93
N GLY A 35 -10.56 6.55 -6.08
CA GLY A 35 -9.26 7.13 -6.41
C GLY A 35 -8.41 7.51 -5.19
N GLU A 36 -8.93 7.40 -3.96
CA GLU A 36 -8.10 7.55 -2.77
C GLU A 36 -7.18 6.33 -2.57
N ARG A 37 -6.00 6.57 -2.01
CA ARG A 37 -5.03 5.53 -1.70
C ARG A 37 -4.67 5.58 -0.23
N GLN A 38 -4.77 4.45 0.44
CA GLN A 38 -4.42 4.34 1.85
C GLN A 38 -3.20 3.45 2.02
N VAL A 39 -2.26 3.90 2.84
CA VAL A 39 -1.03 3.18 3.17
C VAL A 39 -1.14 2.67 4.59
N TYR A 40 -0.91 1.38 4.74
CA TYR A 40 -0.93 0.68 6.01
C TYR A 40 0.43 0.07 6.29
N PHE A 41 0.78 -0.04 7.56
CA PHE A 41 1.98 -0.73 8.03
C PHE A 41 1.60 -1.80 9.05
N ARG A 42 2.38 -2.86 9.08
CA ARG A 42 2.29 -3.93 10.07
C ARG A 42 3.70 -4.30 10.52
N GLU A 43 3.94 -4.32 11.82
CA GLU A 43 5.26 -4.58 12.40
C GLU A 43 5.51 -6.07 12.65
N HIS A 44 4.47 -6.83 12.97
CA HIS A 44 4.52 -8.29 13.14
C HIS A 44 3.40 -9.03 12.37
N PRO A 45 3.61 -10.27 11.86
CA PRO A 45 2.60 -10.98 11.07
C PRO A 45 1.26 -11.23 11.79
N ASP A 46 1.31 -11.33 13.12
CA ASP A 46 0.16 -11.55 13.99
C ASP A 46 -0.57 -10.27 14.40
N GLU A 47 -0.06 -9.10 14.01
CA GLU A 47 -0.68 -7.80 14.27
C GLU A 47 -1.60 -7.37 13.13
N ASP A 48 -2.56 -6.50 13.47
CA ASP A 48 -3.38 -5.84 12.47
C ASP A 48 -2.58 -4.77 11.72
N TYR A 49 -3.04 -4.46 10.52
CA TYR A 49 -2.50 -3.35 9.75
C TYR A 49 -3.00 -2.01 10.29
N GLU A 50 -2.08 -1.12 10.61
CA GLU A 50 -2.38 0.24 11.04
C GLU A 50 -2.31 1.22 9.88
N GLU A 51 -3.32 2.08 9.73
CA GLU A 51 -3.32 3.13 8.71
C GLU A 51 -2.29 4.20 9.06
N GLN A 52 -1.34 4.41 8.16
CA GLN A 52 -0.31 5.44 8.31
C GLN A 52 -0.73 6.72 7.59
N TYR A 53 -1.25 6.59 6.36
CA TYR A 53 -1.61 7.73 5.52
C TYR A 53 -2.82 7.44 4.65
N ALA A 54 -3.67 8.46 4.48
CA ALA A 54 -4.66 8.54 3.41
C ALA A 54 -4.24 9.63 2.41
N LEU A 55 -4.12 9.26 1.14
CA LEU A 55 -3.64 10.11 0.07
C LEU A 55 -4.72 10.29 -0.98
N THR A 56 -4.89 11.53 -1.44
CA THR A 56 -5.65 11.80 -2.64
C THR A 56 -4.93 11.27 -3.89
N ASP A 57 -5.65 11.22 -5.00
CA ASP A 57 -5.12 10.74 -6.28
C ASP A 57 -3.90 11.55 -6.78
N SER A 58 -3.89 12.87 -6.56
CA SER A 58 -2.76 13.74 -6.94
C SER A 58 -1.56 13.59 -6.00
N GLN A 59 -1.81 13.49 -4.68
CA GLN A 59 -0.74 13.28 -3.69
C GLN A 59 -0.01 11.96 -3.92
N ALA A 60 -0.77 10.88 -4.14
CA ALA A 60 -0.18 9.56 -4.37
C ALA A 60 0.64 9.47 -5.66
N ARG A 61 0.19 10.12 -6.75
CA ARG A 61 1.00 10.19 -7.98
C ARG A 61 2.30 10.96 -7.76
N THR A 62 2.25 12.08 -7.04
CA THR A 62 3.43 12.88 -6.73
C THR A 62 4.43 12.09 -5.88
N LEU A 63 3.95 11.41 -4.83
CA LEU A 63 4.80 10.52 -4.02
C LEU A 63 5.40 9.39 -4.86
N GLY A 64 4.60 8.80 -5.77
CA GLY A 64 5.07 7.78 -6.70
C GLY A 64 6.25 8.27 -7.56
N LEU A 65 6.21 9.52 -8.04
CA LEU A 65 7.31 10.12 -8.81
C LEU A 65 8.60 10.22 -7.98
N PHE A 66 8.50 10.60 -6.70
CA PHE A 66 9.65 10.63 -5.81
C PHE A 66 10.26 9.23 -5.62
N LEU A 67 9.41 8.21 -5.43
CA LEU A 67 9.85 6.83 -5.19
C LEU A 67 10.54 6.20 -6.41
N VAL A 68 10.12 6.54 -7.62
CA VAL A 68 10.73 6.02 -8.86
C VAL A 68 11.89 6.89 -9.38
N GLY A 69 12.23 7.98 -8.67
CA GLY A 69 13.29 8.91 -9.07
C GLY A 69 12.98 9.70 -10.35
N ALA A 70 11.71 9.99 -10.61
CA ALA A 70 11.24 10.70 -11.81
C ALA A 70 10.81 12.15 -11.51
N TYR A 71 11.35 12.75 -10.44
CA TYR A 71 11.15 14.15 -10.06
C TYR A 71 12.49 14.86 -9.92
#